data_AF-A0A3D9LAV1-F1
#
_entry.id   AF-A0A3D9LAV1-F1
#
_cell.length_a   1.000
_cell.length_b   1.000
_cell.length_c   1.000
_cell.angle_alpha   90.00
_cell.angle_beta   90.00
_cell.angle_gamma   90.00
#
_symmetry.space_group_name_H-M   'P 1'
#
loop_
_entity.id
_entity.type
_entity.pdbx_description
1 polymer ?
#
loop_
_entity_poly.entity_id
_entity_poly.type
_entity_poly.pdbx_seq_one_letter_code
_entity_poly.pdbx_strand_id
1 'polypeptide(L)'
;MPQQSTPSTGRLLYVEADGGSRGNPGVAGYGALVRDPDTGAVLDIDAQPLGRASNNVAEYSGMIAGLRMARQIDPDAAVHVRLDSKLVVEQMSGRWKIKHADMQKLAAEARDILPAGQVTYEWIPRAKNKDADLLSNEAMDAGAAGTEWVKARSGIKVTGGSSNPAPAPAPSPASAPSPAATHDAGPFTPGARAPEPDGAAAPAGVVPPRRVGRLHHVEIWVEDLEAARSSLGWLFQELGYAVSGEWSEGTSYQGAGEYLVLESGPHVRVGSHDRLRPGLNHVAFHAGSRADVDALTEAARSRGFTLMFADRHPFAGGRNHYAAYLEAPSGFEVELVAEPV
;
A
#
# COMPACT_ATOMS: atom_id res chain seq x y z
N MET A 1 -18.83 51.70 6.11
CA MET A 1 -18.83 50.74 7.23
C MET A 1 -18.31 49.42 6.69
N PRO A 2 -17.26 48.82 7.25
CA PRO A 2 -16.85 47.49 6.82
C PRO A 2 -17.90 46.49 7.30
N GLN A 3 -18.46 45.72 6.36
CA GLN A 3 -19.33 44.59 6.67
C GLN A 3 -18.52 43.57 7.47
N GLN A 4 -18.93 43.36 8.71
CA GLN A 4 -18.44 42.27 9.54
C GLN A 4 -19.00 40.96 8.96
N SER A 5 -18.11 40.13 8.43
CA SER A 5 -18.43 38.76 8.04
C SER A 5 -18.89 38.00 9.29
N THR A 6 -20.15 37.57 9.32
CA THR A 6 -20.67 36.67 10.34
C THR A 6 -19.92 35.32 10.29
N PRO A 7 -19.44 34.78 11.42
CA PRO A 7 -18.91 33.43 11.46
C PRO A 7 -20.04 32.45 11.15
N SER A 8 -19.80 31.48 10.26
CA SER A 8 -20.74 30.40 9.98
C SER A 8 -20.99 29.60 11.26
N THR A 9 -22.20 29.72 11.81
CA THR A 9 -22.74 28.98 12.95
C THR A 9 -23.06 27.52 12.60
N GLY A 10 -22.19 26.85 11.85
CA GLY A 10 -22.31 25.43 11.52
C GLY A 10 -21.61 24.57 12.56
N ARG A 11 -22.19 23.42 12.91
CA ARG A 11 -21.53 22.39 13.73
C ARG A 11 -20.24 21.94 13.06
N LEU A 12 -19.23 21.56 13.85
CA LEU A 12 -18.03 20.90 13.34
C LEU A 12 -18.22 19.37 13.41
N LEU A 13 -17.88 18.67 12.34
CA LEU A 13 -17.86 17.21 12.28
C LEU A 13 -16.45 16.72 11.97
N TYR A 14 -16.00 15.69 12.69
CA TYR A 14 -14.78 14.96 12.37
C TYR A 14 -15.11 13.77 11.47
N VAL A 15 -14.46 13.70 10.31
CA VAL A 15 -14.49 12.52 9.44
C VAL A 15 -13.18 11.79 9.63
N GLU A 16 -13.25 10.56 10.12
CA GLU A 16 -12.10 9.65 10.24
C GLU A 16 -12.32 8.50 9.25
N ALA A 17 -11.32 8.17 8.45
CA ALA A 17 -11.42 7.08 7.49
C ALA A 17 -10.06 6.40 7.30
N ASP A 18 -10.11 5.16 6.85
CA ASP A 18 -8.95 4.34 6.49
C ASP A 18 -9.35 3.43 5.32
N GLY A 19 -8.37 3.04 4.53
CA GLY A 19 -8.54 2.12 3.41
C GLY A 19 -7.38 1.14 3.34
N GLY A 20 -7.72 -0.14 3.24
CA GLY A 20 -6.76 -1.22 3.17
C GLY A 20 -6.88 -2.03 1.89
N SER A 21 -5.77 -2.64 1.49
CA SER A 21 -5.77 -3.69 0.48
C SER A 21 -4.79 -4.81 0.81
N ARG A 22 -5.27 -6.06 0.79
CA ARG A 22 -4.48 -7.28 1.02
C ARG A 22 -3.78 -7.69 -0.28
N GLY A 23 -2.71 -6.98 -0.60
CA GLY A 23 -2.05 -6.95 -1.92
C GLY A 23 -2.35 -5.64 -2.65
N ASN A 24 -1.54 -5.23 -3.64
CA ASN A 24 -1.70 -3.92 -4.27
C ASN A 24 -1.61 -4.00 -5.82
N PRO A 25 -2.71 -4.33 -6.53
CA PRO A 25 -4.09 -4.47 -6.04
C PRO A 25 -4.41 -5.85 -5.43
N GLY A 26 -5.29 -5.85 -4.42
CA GLY A 26 -5.69 -7.04 -3.66
C GLY A 26 -7.11 -6.89 -3.11
N VAL A 27 -7.54 -7.82 -2.24
CA VAL A 27 -8.84 -7.70 -1.56
C VAL A 27 -8.83 -6.44 -0.72
N ALA A 28 -9.67 -5.48 -1.09
CA ALA A 28 -9.67 -4.14 -0.54
C ALA A 28 -10.99 -3.83 0.14
N GLY A 29 -10.93 -2.91 1.08
CA GLY A 29 -12.07 -2.38 1.79
C GLY A 29 -11.72 -1.03 2.38
N TYR A 30 -12.76 -0.26 2.71
CA TYR A 30 -12.59 0.97 3.45
C TYR A 30 -13.41 0.95 4.73
N GLY A 31 -13.02 1.78 5.68
CA GLY A 31 -13.78 2.12 6.86
C GLY A 31 -13.87 3.64 7.00
N ALA A 32 -15.03 4.14 7.37
CA ALA A 32 -15.28 5.56 7.59
C ALA A 32 -16.22 5.76 8.78
N LEU A 33 -15.99 6.84 9.53
CA LEU A 33 -16.87 7.26 10.60
C LEU A 33 -16.96 8.77 10.71
N VAL A 34 -18.09 9.24 11.24
CA VAL A 34 -18.28 10.65 11.58
C VAL A 34 -18.41 10.77 13.09
N ARG A 35 -17.63 11.67 13.68
CA ARG A 35 -17.57 11.92 15.12
C ARG A 35 -17.92 13.36 15.44
N ASP A 36 -18.65 13.55 16.52
CA ASP A 36 -18.81 14.86 17.13
C ASP A 36 -17.54 15.23 17.92
N PRO A 37 -16.87 16.34 17.60
CA PRO A 37 -15.60 16.69 18.22
C PRO A 37 -15.72 17.13 19.68
N ASP A 38 -16.87 17.67 20.10
CA ASP A 38 -17.09 18.19 21.45
C ASP A 38 -17.34 17.06 22.45
N THR A 39 -18.10 16.04 22.01
CA THR A 39 -18.51 14.90 22.84
C THR A 39 -17.67 13.65 22.62
N GLY A 40 -16.96 13.58 21.49
CA GLY A 40 -16.26 12.37 21.03
C GLY A 40 -17.19 11.26 20.53
N ALA A 41 -18.50 11.50 20.47
CA ALA A 41 -19.49 10.50 20.12
C ALA A 41 -19.45 10.16 18.63
N VAL A 42 -19.45 8.87 18.29
CA VAL A 42 -19.55 8.43 16.89
C VAL A 42 -21.00 8.57 16.43
N LEU A 43 -21.22 9.46 15.48
CA LEU A 43 -22.55 9.77 14.94
C LEU A 43 -22.98 8.80 13.87
N ASP A 44 -22.01 8.34 13.06
CA ASP A 44 -22.27 7.30 12.08
C ASP A 44 -21.00 6.54 11.67
N ILE A 45 -21.18 5.33 11.14
CA ILE A 45 -20.12 4.47 10.57
C ILE A 45 -20.54 3.87 9.22
N ASP A 46 -19.58 3.67 8.33
CA ASP A 46 -19.75 2.90 7.10
C ASP A 46 -18.46 2.15 6.77
N ALA A 47 -18.60 0.97 6.19
CA ALA A 47 -17.48 0.17 5.70
C ALA A 47 -17.96 -0.73 4.58
N GLN A 48 -17.20 -0.86 3.50
CA GLN A 48 -17.59 -1.70 2.37
C GLN A 48 -16.39 -2.41 1.75
N PRO A 49 -16.55 -3.68 1.34
CA PRO A 49 -15.59 -4.32 0.46
C PRO A 49 -15.58 -3.63 -0.90
N LEU A 50 -14.38 -3.45 -1.46
CA LEU A 50 -14.17 -2.84 -2.77
C LEU A 50 -13.81 -3.88 -3.85
N GLY A 51 -13.89 -5.17 -3.51
CA GLY A 51 -13.37 -6.23 -4.36
C GLY A 51 -11.86 -6.13 -4.49
N ARG A 52 -11.34 -6.07 -5.72
CA ARG A 52 -9.90 -5.91 -5.98
C ARG A 52 -9.55 -4.46 -6.27
N ALA A 53 -8.85 -3.80 -5.35
CA ALA A 53 -8.42 -2.41 -5.54
C ALA A 53 -7.02 -2.16 -4.94
N SER A 54 -6.41 -1.02 -5.29
CA SER A 54 -5.15 -0.58 -4.67
C SER A 54 -5.39 0.06 -3.30
N ASN A 55 -4.35 0.15 -2.47
CA ASN A 55 -4.47 0.81 -1.17
C ASN A 55 -4.95 2.26 -1.31
N ASN A 56 -4.38 3.02 -2.25
CA ASN A 56 -4.77 4.41 -2.46
C ASN A 56 -6.22 4.56 -2.93
N VAL A 57 -6.74 3.63 -3.74
CA VAL A 57 -8.17 3.61 -4.10
C VAL A 57 -9.02 3.38 -2.86
N ALA A 58 -8.64 2.45 -1.98
CA ALA A 58 -9.36 2.20 -0.73
C ALA A 58 -9.38 3.44 0.18
N GLU A 59 -8.24 4.09 0.36
CA GLU A 59 -8.08 5.28 1.21
C GLU A 59 -8.95 6.45 0.72
N TYR A 60 -8.94 6.71 -0.59
CA TYR A 60 -9.81 7.70 -1.21
C TYR A 60 -11.29 7.33 -1.06
N SER A 61 -11.63 6.05 -1.20
CA SER A 61 -13.02 5.56 -1.08
C SER A 61 -13.55 5.75 0.35
N GLY A 62 -12.74 5.47 1.37
CA GLY A 62 -13.09 5.71 2.77
C GLY A 62 -13.33 7.19 3.06
N MET A 63 -12.44 8.07 2.60
CA MET A 63 -12.63 9.52 2.72
C MET A 63 -13.93 10.00 2.03
N ILE A 64 -14.21 9.51 0.82
CA ILE A 64 -15.42 9.84 0.06
C ILE A 64 -16.68 9.39 0.81
N ALA A 65 -16.69 8.17 1.36
CA ALA A 65 -17.79 7.67 2.17
C ALA A 65 -18.01 8.55 3.41
N GLY A 66 -16.95 8.88 4.15
CA GLY A 66 -17.02 9.77 5.30
C GLY A 66 -17.55 11.17 4.98
N LEU A 67 -17.13 11.77 3.87
CA LEU A 67 -17.66 13.07 3.41
C LEU A 67 -19.16 12.99 3.05
N ARG A 68 -19.59 11.90 2.42
CA ARG A 68 -21.02 11.67 2.13
C ARG A 68 -21.84 11.54 3.41
N MET A 69 -21.33 10.80 4.40
CA MET A 69 -21.97 10.66 5.70
C MET A 69 -22.07 12.01 6.43
N ALA A 70 -20.99 12.80 6.44
CA ALA A 70 -21.00 14.12 7.05
C ALA A 70 -22.06 15.03 6.41
N ARG A 71 -22.15 15.05 5.07
CA ARG A 71 -23.19 15.78 4.35
C ARG A 71 -24.61 15.31 4.67
N GLN A 72 -24.81 14.00 4.88
CA GLN A 72 -26.11 13.45 5.26
C GLN A 72 -26.52 13.83 6.69
N ILE A 73 -25.54 13.90 7.60
CA ILE A 73 -25.77 14.31 8.99
C ILE A 73 -26.11 15.80 9.06
N ASP A 74 -25.31 16.64 8.41
CA ASP A 74 -25.51 18.09 8.37
C ASP A 74 -24.83 18.67 7.12
N PRO A 75 -25.59 19.08 6.08
CA PRO A 75 -25.03 19.61 4.84
C PRO A 75 -24.37 21.00 5.00
N ASP A 76 -24.62 21.70 6.11
CA ASP A 76 -24.07 23.03 6.39
C ASP A 76 -22.90 22.99 7.40
N ALA A 77 -22.55 21.80 7.91
CA ALA A 77 -21.47 21.61 8.87
C ALA A 77 -20.09 21.92 8.28
N ALA A 78 -19.21 22.45 9.13
CA ALA A 78 -17.78 22.41 8.86
C ALA A 78 -17.29 20.96 9.05
N VAL A 79 -16.46 20.46 8.15
CA VAL A 79 -15.94 19.10 8.18
C VAL A 79 -14.42 19.13 8.28
N HIS A 80 -13.89 18.45 9.29
CA HIS A 80 -12.46 18.21 9.46
C HIS A 80 -12.16 16.74 9.20
N VAL A 81 -11.54 16.46 8.07
CA VAL A 81 -11.14 15.13 7.64
C VAL A 81 -9.78 14.79 8.26
N ARG A 82 -9.72 13.69 9.00
CA ARG A 82 -8.54 13.24 9.74
C ARG A 82 -8.18 11.83 9.25
N LEU A 83 -7.05 11.70 8.57
CA LEU A 83 -6.60 10.44 7.99
C LEU A 83 -5.16 10.16 8.42
N ASP A 84 -4.77 8.90 8.50
CA ASP A 84 -3.37 8.49 8.65
C ASP A 84 -2.64 8.30 7.31
N SER A 85 -3.37 8.37 6.20
CA SER A 85 -2.83 8.44 4.85
C SER A 85 -2.28 9.84 4.51
N LYS A 86 -0.99 10.04 4.76
CA LYS A 86 -0.31 11.32 4.43
C LYS A 86 -0.46 11.69 2.95
N LEU A 87 -0.46 10.70 2.05
CA LEU A 87 -0.66 10.91 0.62
C LEU A 87 -1.99 11.61 0.34
N VAL A 88 -3.11 11.06 0.83
CA VAL A 88 -4.46 11.58 0.57
C VAL A 88 -4.61 12.96 1.20
N VAL A 89 -4.15 13.16 2.43
CA VAL A 89 -4.20 14.46 3.12
C VAL A 89 -3.49 15.55 2.33
N GLU A 90 -2.26 15.29 1.89
CA GLU A 90 -1.45 16.26 1.15
C GLU A 90 -2.00 16.55 -0.25
N GLN A 91 -2.54 15.53 -0.93
CA GLN A 91 -3.18 15.67 -2.23
C GLN A 91 -4.49 16.46 -2.17
N MET A 92 -5.32 16.18 -1.16
CA MET A 92 -6.60 16.86 -0.98
C MET A 92 -6.45 18.28 -0.45
N SER A 93 -5.41 18.52 0.34
CA SER A 93 -5.00 19.88 0.74
C SER A 93 -4.40 20.71 -0.41
N GLY A 94 -4.19 20.12 -1.59
CA GLY A 94 -3.59 20.79 -2.75
C GLY A 94 -2.08 21.02 -2.64
N ARG A 95 -1.43 20.51 -1.58
CA ARG A 95 0.03 20.64 -1.40
C ARG A 95 0.79 19.69 -2.32
N TRP A 96 0.22 18.52 -2.63
CA TRP A 96 0.82 17.53 -3.52
C TRP A 96 0.00 17.33 -4.79
N LYS A 97 0.68 17.21 -5.94
CA LYS A 97 0.02 16.99 -7.23
C LYS A 97 -0.48 15.55 -7.37
N ILE A 98 -1.74 15.39 -7.74
CA ILE A 98 -2.34 14.09 -8.07
C ILE A 98 -1.98 13.72 -9.51
N LYS A 99 -1.15 12.69 -9.68
CA LYS A 99 -0.66 12.27 -11.02
C LYS A 99 -1.52 11.19 -11.68
N HIS A 100 -1.99 10.22 -10.90
CA HIS A 100 -2.75 9.08 -11.43
C HIS A 100 -4.18 9.48 -11.78
N ALA A 101 -4.64 9.10 -12.98
CA ALA A 101 -5.96 9.47 -13.49
C ALA A 101 -7.11 8.98 -12.60
N ASP A 102 -7.00 7.78 -12.04
CA ASP A 102 -8.06 7.26 -11.15
C ASP A 102 -8.11 8.02 -9.82
N MET A 103 -6.97 8.45 -9.29
CA MET A 103 -6.92 9.31 -8.11
C MET A 103 -7.45 10.72 -8.42
N GLN A 104 -7.25 11.21 -9.65
CA GLN A 104 -7.83 12.49 -10.06
C GLN A 104 -9.36 12.43 -10.10
N LYS A 105 -9.94 11.31 -10.58
CA LYS A 105 -11.39 11.09 -10.57
C LYS A 105 -11.93 11.05 -9.14
N LEU A 106 -11.32 10.25 -8.25
CA LEU A 106 -11.74 10.16 -6.85
C LEU A 106 -11.58 11.49 -6.11
N ALA A 107 -10.51 12.24 -6.39
CA ALA A 107 -10.33 13.56 -5.79
C ALA A 107 -11.32 14.62 -6.33
N ALA A 108 -11.76 14.49 -7.59
CA ALA A 108 -12.84 15.33 -8.12
C ALA A 108 -14.17 14.98 -7.43
N GLU A 109 -14.49 13.69 -7.34
CA GLU A 109 -15.67 13.20 -6.62
C GLU A 109 -15.70 13.68 -5.17
N ALA A 110 -14.59 13.57 -4.43
CA ALA A 110 -14.49 14.05 -3.06
C ALA A 110 -14.74 15.57 -2.94
N ARG A 111 -14.24 16.37 -3.89
CA ARG A 111 -14.43 17.84 -3.91
C ARG A 111 -15.85 18.25 -4.27
N ASP A 112 -16.60 17.42 -4.98
CA ASP A 112 -17.98 17.69 -5.39
C ASP A 112 -19.00 17.36 -4.28
N ILE A 113 -18.59 16.69 -3.19
CA ILE A 113 -19.50 16.30 -2.10
C ILE A 113 -19.90 17.50 -1.25
N LEU A 114 -18.93 18.31 -0.80
CA LEU A 114 -19.14 19.49 0.04
C LEU A 114 -18.37 20.70 -0.51
N PRO A 115 -18.87 21.93 -0.32
CA PRO A 115 -18.15 23.15 -0.69
C PRO A 115 -16.72 23.18 -0.12
N ALA A 116 -15.75 23.60 -0.93
CA ALA A 116 -14.33 23.64 -0.53
C ALA A 116 -14.05 24.45 0.76
N GLY A 117 -14.88 25.47 1.05
CA GLY A 117 -14.76 26.26 2.27
C GLY A 117 -15.23 25.56 3.56
N GLN A 118 -15.94 24.44 3.44
CA GLN A 118 -16.39 23.66 4.60
C GLN A 118 -15.41 22.55 5.00
N VAL A 119 -14.53 22.10 4.10
CA VAL A 119 -13.71 20.91 4.31
C VAL A 119 -12.25 21.26 4.55
N THR A 120 -11.68 20.72 5.63
CA THR A 120 -10.25 20.80 5.96
C THR A 120 -9.68 19.42 6.19
N TYR A 121 -8.36 19.26 6.02
CA TYR A 121 -7.68 17.97 6.08
C TYR A 121 -6.50 18.01 7.05
N GLU A 122 -6.41 17.02 7.94
CA GLU A 122 -5.33 16.82 8.91
C GLU A 122 -4.77 15.40 8.78
N TRP A 123 -3.45 15.27 8.85
CA TRP A 123 -2.81 13.97 9.01
C TRP A 123 -2.72 13.64 10.50
N ILE A 124 -3.17 12.45 10.88
CA ILE A 124 -3.07 11.92 12.24
C ILE A 124 -2.22 10.64 12.27
N PRO A 125 -1.48 10.34 13.35
CA PRO A 125 -0.82 9.06 13.50
C PRO A 125 -1.84 7.90 13.51
N ARG A 126 -1.52 6.76 12.88
CA ARG A 126 -2.37 5.55 12.86
C ARG A 126 -2.87 5.09 14.22
N ALA A 127 -2.06 5.27 15.27
CA ALA A 127 -2.45 4.97 16.64
C ALA A 127 -3.69 5.76 17.13
N LYS A 128 -4.04 6.87 16.46
CA LYS A 128 -5.23 7.69 16.70
C LYS A 128 -6.40 7.40 15.73
N ASN A 129 -6.20 6.57 14.69
CA ASN A 129 -7.19 6.25 13.66
C ASN A 129 -7.75 4.81 13.78
N LYS A 130 -7.71 4.23 14.99
CA LYS A 130 -7.97 2.79 15.22
C LYS A 130 -9.39 2.36 14.86
N ASP A 131 -10.39 3.23 15.03
CA ASP A 131 -11.79 2.90 14.73
C ASP A 131 -12.00 2.75 13.21
N ALA A 132 -11.39 3.63 12.41
CA ALA A 132 -11.44 3.53 10.95
C ALA A 132 -10.64 2.32 10.42
N ASP A 133 -9.48 2.03 11.02
CA ASP A 133 -8.67 0.84 10.74
C ASP A 133 -9.42 -0.47 11.03
N LEU A 134 -10.15 -0.52 12.16
CA LEU A 134 -11.04 -1.64 12.49
C LEU A 134 -12.09 -1.84 11.39
N LEU A 135 -12.80 -0.78 11.01
CA LEU A 135 -13.84 -0.83 9.98
C LEU A 135 -13.30 -1.28 8.61
N SER A 136 -12.14 -0.76 8.21
CA SER A 136 -11.45 -1.16 6.98
C SER A 136 -11.09 -2.65 6.97
N ASN A 137 -10.60 -3.17 8.09
CA ASN A 137 -10.33 -4.60 8.25
C ASN A 137 -11.60 -5.45 8.24
N GLU A 138 -12.66 -5.04 8.93
CA GLU A 138 -13.97 -5.72 8.90
C GLU A 138 -14.51 -5.79 7.45
N ALA A 139 -14.37 -4.71 6.67
CA ALA A 139 -14.75 -4.68 5.26
C ALA A 139 -13.90 -5.63 4.39
N MET A 140 -12.58 -5.66 4.59
CA MET A 140 -11.69 -6.60 3.88
C MET A 140 -11.99 -8.05 4.24
N ASP A 141 -12.31 -8.35 5.50
CA ASP A 141 -12.73 -9.68 5.94
C ASP A 141 -14.06 -10.10 5.33
N ALA A 142 -15.04 -9.20 5.31
CA ALA A 142 -16.32 -9.44 4.65
C ALA A 142 -16.11 -9.74 3.16
N GLY A 143 -15.28 -8.94 2.47
CA GLY A 143 -14.93 -9.13 1.07
C GLY A 143 -14.19 -10.44 0.80
N ALA A 144 -13.25 -10.83 1.66
CA ALA A 144 -12.54 -12.10 1.55
C ALA A 144 -13.45 -13.32 1.77
N ALA A 145 -14.47 -13.17 2.63
CA ALA A 145 -15.50 -14.18 2.86
C ALA A 145 -16.61 -14.20 1.78
N GLY A 146 -16.60 -13.25 0.83
CA GLY A 146 -17.65 -13.12 -0.18
C GLY A 146 -18.99 -12.65 0.41
N THR A 147 -18.95 -11.92 1.52
CA THR A 147 -20.12 -11.41 2.25
C THR A 147 -20.12 -9.89 2.27
N GLU A 148 -21.30 -9.29 2.49
CA GLU A 148 -21.40 -7.86 2.74
C GLU A 148 -21.01 -7.52 4.19
N TRP A 149 -20.45 -6.34 4.39
CA TRP A 149 -20.23 -5.83 5.74
C TRP A 149 -21.57 -5.43 6.38
N VAL A 150 -21.76 -5.80 7.65
CA VAL A 150 -23.00 -5.54 8.39
C VAL A 150 -22.72 -4.61 9.55
N LYS A 151 -23.16 -3.37 9.44
CA LYS A 151 -22.99 -2.29 10.43
C LYS A 151 -23.28 -2.69 11.88
N ALA A 152 -24.36 -3.46 12.10
CA ALA A 152 -24.77 -3.90 13.43
C ALA A 152 -23.81 -4.90 14.10
N ARG A 153 -22.87 -5.49 13.34
CA ARG A 153 -21.85 -6.42 13.86
C ARG A 153 -20.55 -5.72 14.24
N SER A 154 -20.38 -4.46 13.86
CA SER A 154 -19.18 -3.71 14.22
C SER A 154 -19.12 -3.44 15.72
N GLY A 155 -17.92 -3.43 16.28
CA GLY A 155 -17.68 -3.14 17.69
C GLY A 155 -17.89 -1.67 18.08
N ILE A 156 -18.12 -0.78 17.10
CA ILE A 156 -18.23 0.66 17.32
C ILE A 156 -19.65 1.06 17.73
N LYS A 157 -19.76 1.76 18.87
CA LYS A 157 -21.04 2.28 19.37
C LYS A 157 -21.40 3.59 18.69
N VAL A 158 -22.44 3.55 17.85
CA VAL A 158 -23.01 4.74 17.20
C VAL A 158 -24.08 5.36 18.09
N THR A 159 -23.96 6.66 18.36
CA THR A 159 -24.95 7.43 19.14
C THR A 159 -25.93 8.12 18.18
N GLY A 160 -27.22 7.80 18.28
CA GLY A 160 -28.29 8.55 17.59
C GLY A 160 -29.19 7.79 16.60
N GLY A 161 -29.13 6.46 16.52
CA GLY A 161 -29.98 5.70 15.60
C GLY A 161 -31.44 5.54 16.05
N SER A 162 -32.35 6.39 15.56
CA SER A 162 -33.76 6.02 15.34
C SER A 162 -33.99 5.70 13.85
N SER A 163 -34.36 4.45 13.58
CA SER A 163 -35.18 3.93 12.47
C SER A 163 -35.18 4.61 11.08
N ASN A 164 -34.58 3.92 10.10
CA ASN A 164 -34.97 3.70 8.69
C ASN A 164 -35.39 4.88 7.77
N PRO A 165 -34.96 4.83 6.49
CA PRO A 165 -35.92 5.03 5.40
C PRO A 165 -35.90 3.91 4.35
N ALA A 166 -37.04 3.84 3.65
CA ALA A 166 -37.56 2.85 2.70
C ALA A 166 -36.62 2.40 1.55
N PRO A 167 -36.89 1.22 0.96
CA PRO A 167 -36.04 0.63 -0.08
C PRO A 167 -36.17 1.37 -1.43
N ALA A 168 -35.05 1.57 -2.11
CA ALA A 168 -35.00 1.96 -3.51
C ALA A 168 -35.32 0.74 -4.42
N PRO A 169 -35.90 0.96 -5.62
CA PRO A 169 -36.54 -0.11 -6.39
C PRO A 169 -35.52 -1.01 -7.09
N ALA A 170 -35.87 -2.30 -7.17
CA ALA A 170 -35.11 -3.32 -7.88
C ALA A 170 -35.05 -3.06 -9.39
N PRO A 171 -33.89 -3.27 -10.06
CA PRO A 171 -33.87 -3.54 -11.48
C PRO A 171 -34.10 -5.06 -11.75
N SER A 172 -34.93 -5.33 -12.76
CA SER A 172 -35.29 -6.64 -13.32
C SER A 172 -34.11 -7.39 -13.98
N PRO A 173 -34.24 -8.71 -14.24
CA PRO A 173 -33.13 -9.64 -14.27
C PRO A 173 -32.40 -9.66 -15.61
N ALA A 174 -31.06 -9.65 -15.56
CA ALA A 174 -30.21 -10.02 -16.68
C ALA A 174 -29.41 -11.28 -16.31
N SER A 175 -29.76 -12.36 -17.00
CA SER A 175 -29.03 -13.59 -17.31
C SER A 175 -27.87 -14.00 -16.41
N ALA A 176 -28.05 -15.14 -15.72
CA ALA A 176 -26.97 -15.92 -15.13
C ALA A 176 -25.94 -16.35 -16.20
N PRO A 177 -24.64 -16.36 -15.84
CA PRO A 177 -23.71 -17.35 -16.34
C PRO A 177 -23.31 -18.35 -15.25
N SER A 178 -23.10 -19.57 -15.73
CA SER A 178 -22.70 -20.83 -15.08
C SER A 178 -21.46 -20.75 -14.16
N PRO A 179 -21.25 -21.77 -13.30
CA PRO A 179 -20.16 -21.77 -12.32
C PRO A 179 -18.80 -22.15 -12.92
N ALA A 180 -17.78 -21.69 -12.20
CA ALA A 180 -16.39 -22.14 -12.18
C ALA A 180 -15.43 -21.60 -13.27
N ALA A 181 -14.58 -20.68 -12.83
CA ALA A 181 -13.16 -20.68 -13.19
C ALA A 181 -12.34 -20.11 -12.01
N THR A 182 -11.46 -20.94 -11.45
CA THR A 182 -10.37 -20.53 -10.56
C THR A 182 -9.48 -19.52 -11.29
N HIS A 183 -9.44 -18.27 -10.82
CA HIS A 183 -8.52 -17.27 -11.36
C HIS A 183 -7.28 -17.13 -10.49
N ASP A 184 -6.30 -17.91 -10.92
CA ASP A 184 -4.87 -17.66 -10.87
C ASP A 184 -4.52 -16.16 -10.89
N ALA A 185 -3.66 -15.74 -9.96
CA ALA A 185 -3.07 -14.42 -10.01
C ALA A 185 -2.17 -14.34 -11.25
N GLY A 186 -2.58 -13.51 -12.21
CA GLY A 186 -1.77 -13.17 -13.35
C GLY A 186 -0.44 -12.56 -12.90
N PRO A 187 0.67 -12.93 -13.53
CA PRO A 187 2.03 -12.51 -13.15
C PRO A 187 2.28 -11.05 -13.52
N PHE A 188 2.96 -10.35 -12.62
CA PHE A 188 3.51 -9.03 -12.87
C PHE A 188 4.70 -9.18 -13.84
N THR A 189 4.57 -8.74 -15.09
CA THR A 189 5.70 -8.65 -16.02
C THR A 189 6.50 -7.36 -15.77
N PRO A 190 7.78 -7.44 -15.36
CA PRO A 190 8.67 -6.30 -15.42
C PRO A 190 8.90 -5.96 -16.90
N GLY A 191 8.83 -4.67 -17.26
CA GLY A 191 9.14 -4.23 -18.61
C GLY A 191 10.57 -4.62 -18.98
N ALA A 192 10.74 -5.47 -19.99
CA ALA A 192 12.02 -5.77 -20.59
C ALA A 192 12.72 -4.46 -20.99
N ARG A 193 13.99 -4.32 -20.64
CA ARG A 193 14.82 -3.23 -21.14
C ARG A 193 14.97 -3.42 -22.64
N ALA A 194 14.39 -2.51 -23.43
CA ALA A 194 14.59 -2.49 -24.87
C ALA A 194 16.08 -2.31 -25.20
N PRO A 195 16.65 -3.04 -26.18
CA PRO A 195 17.96 -2.72 -26.71
C PRO A 195 17.89 -1.34 -27.37
N GLU A 196 18.95 -0.53 -27.27
CA GLU A 196 19.00 0.76 -27.95
C GLU A 196 18.88 0.55 -29.47
N PRO A 197 17.89 1.17 -30.15
CA PRO A 197 17.84 1.13 -31.59
C PRO A 197 18.57 2.35 -32.16
N ASP A 198 19.52 2.09 -33.06
CA ASP A 198 19.77 3.02 -34.15
C ASP A 198 18.44 3.30 -34.85
N GLY A 199 17.99 4.55 -34.77
CA GLY A 199 17.01 5.15 -35.67
C GLY A 199 15.61 4.50 -35.74
N ALA A 200 14.81 4.56 -34.66
CA ALA A 200 13.35 4.51 -34.79
C ALA A 200 12.66 5.32 -33.68
N ALA A 201 11.75 6.21 -34.07
CA ALA A 201 11.06 7.14 -33.17
C ALA A 201 10.09 6.43 -32.21
N ALA A 202 10.25 6.68 -30.92
CA ALA A 202 9.45 6.14 -29.83
C ALA A 202 8.00 6.71 -29.80
N PRO A 203 7.02 5.97 -29.24
CA PRO A 203 5.63 6.44 -29.12
C PRO A 203 5.52 7.63 -28.16
N ALA A 204 4.72 8.63 -28.54
CA ALA A 204 4.53 9.86 -27.79
C ALA A 204 3.81 9.60 -26.44
N GLY A 205 4.47 9.89 -25.32
CA GLY A 205 3.84 9.99 -24.00
C GLY A 205 4.60 9.38 -22.82
N VAL A 206 5.59 8.52 -23.05
CA VAL A 206 6.45 8.01 -21.97
C VAL A 206 7.53 9.05 -21.69
N VAL A 207 7.32 9.87 -20.66
CA VAL A 207 8.41 10.71 -20.14
C VAL A 207 9.43 9.74 -19.54
N PRO A 208 10.68 9.68 -20.05
CA PRO A 208 11.69 8.80 -19.48
C PRO A 208 11.86 9.15 -18.00
N PRO A 209 12.10 8.14 -17.13
CA PRO A 209 12.28 8.39 -15.71
C PRO A 209 13.34 9.47 -15.53
N ARG A 210 12.98 10.52 -14.80
CA ARG A 210 13.92 11.60 -14.50
C ARG A 210 15.05 11.01 -13.66
N ARG A 211 16.27 11.51 -13.87
CA ARG A 211 17.44 11.09 -13.07
C ARG A 211 17.23 11.35 -11.57
N VAL A 212 16.42 12.34 -11.20
CA VAL A 212 16.05 12.67 -9.82
C VAL A 212 14.99 11.72 -9.28
N GLY A 213 15.20 11.21 -8.05
CA GLY A 213 14.29 10.29 -7.37
C GLY A 213 14.55 8.81 -7.62
N ARG A 214 15.67 8.46 -8.29
CA ARG A 214 16.15 7.07 -8.33
C ARG A 214 16.61 6.64 -6.94
N LEU A 215 16.52 5.35 -6.67
CA LEU A 215 17.14 4.76 -5.49
C LEU A 215 18.65 5.05 -5.52
N HIS A 216 19.15 5.67 -4.45
CA HIS A 216 20.57 5.97 -4.32
C HIS A 216 21.29 4.85 -3.60
N HIS A 217 20.72 4.40 -2.47
CA HIS A 217 21.25 3.27 -1.72
C HIS A 217 20.20 2.64 -0.81
N VAL A 218 20.51 1.43 -0.36
CA VAL A 218 19.78 0.73 0.72
C VAL A 218 20.79 0.30 1.77
N GLU A 219 20.48 0.60 3.02
CA GLU A 219 21.27 0.15 4.16
C GLU A 219 20.47 -0.90 4.93
N ILE A 220 21.08 -2.06 5.16
CA ILE A 220 20.49 -3.22 5.82
C ILE A 220 21.22 -3.39 7.14
N TRP A 221 20.49 -3.13 8.22
CA TRP A 221 21.01 -3.28 9.58
C TRP A 221 21.06 -4.76 9.96
N VAL A 222 22.22 -5.17 10.46
CA VAL A 222 22.52 -6.56 10.82
C VAL A 222 23.16 -6.60 12.20
N GLU A 223 22.74 -7.58 13.00
CA GLU A 223 23.31 -7.79 14.34
C GLU A 223 24.75 -8.30 14.25
N ASP A 224 24.98 -9.27 13.36
CA ASP A 224 26.29 -9.87 13.09
C ASP A 224 26.71 -9.56 11.65
N LEU A 225 27.68 -8.64 11.51
CA LEU A 225 28.19 -8.21 10.21
C LEU A 225 28.94 -9.33 9.48
N GLU A 226 29.66 -10.20 10.19
CA GLU A 226 30.43 -11.27 9.57
C GLU A 226 29.50 -12.36 9.03
N ALA A 227 28.48 -12.73 9.80
CA ALA A 227 27.42 -13.62 9.34
C ALA A 227 26.64 -13.01 8.16
N ALA A 228 26.36 -11.71 8.19
CA ALA A 228 25.70 -11.01 7.09
C ALA A 228 26.56 -10.97 5.81
N ARG A 229 27.87 -10.73 5.91
CA ARG A 229 28.79 -10.81 4.77
C ARG A 229 28.81 -12.22 4.17
N SER A 230 28.79 -13.24 5.02
CA SER A 230 28.80 -14.66 4.63
C SER A 230 27.48 -15.14 4.03
N SER A 231 26.37 -14.46 4.30
CA SER A 231 25.02 -14.82 3.81
C SER A 231 24.49 -13.88 2.73
N LEU A 232 24.42 -12.57 2.95
CA LEU A 232 23.94 -11.60 1.97
C LEU A 232 25.08 -11.04 1.09
N GLY A 233 26.26 -10.83 1.68
CA GLY A 233 27.38 -10.19 0.97
C GLY A 233 27.92 -10.99 -0.23
N TRP A 234 27.97 -12.32 -0.16
CA TRP A 234 28.33 -13.14 -1.33
C TRP A 234 27.27 -13.04 -2.42
N LEU A 235 25.98 -13.05 -2.05
CA LEU A 235 24.86 -13.00 -2.99
C LEU A 235 24.87 -11.67 -3.75
N PHE A 236 25.13 -10.56 -3.07
CA PHE A 236 25.29 -9.26 -3.74
C PHE A 236 26.41 -9.28 -4.78
N GLN A 237 27.53 -9.92 -4.48
CA GLN A 237 28.65 -10.03 -5.42
C GLN A 237 28.31 -10.88 -6.64
N GLU A 238 27.62 -12.02 -6.45
CA GLU A 238 27.13 -12.83 -7.58
C GLU A 238 26.08 -12.10 -8.43
N LEU A 239 25.30 -11.20 -7.82
CA LEU A 239 24.39 -10.31 -8.52
C LEU A 239 25.10 -9.11 -9.19
N GLY A 240 26.43 -9.04 -9.11
CA GLY A 240 27.25 -8.03 -9.80
C GLY A 240 27.55 -6.76 -8.98
N TYR A 241 27.25 -6.73 -7.68
CA TYR A 241 27.64 -5.63 -6.81
C TYR A 241 29.08 -5.81 -6.31
N ALA A 242 29.97 -4.88 -6.61
CA ALA A 242 31.36 -4.94 -6.19
C ALA A 242 31.55 -4.30 -4.80
N VAL A 243 32.38 -4.89 -3.93
CA VAL A 243 32.74 -4.25 -2.66
C VAL A 243 33.41 -2.90 -2.94
N SER A 244 32.82 -1.81 -2.43
CA SER A 244 33.29 -0.44 -2.67
C SER A 244 33.90 0.23 -1.44
N GLY A 245 33.71 -0.34 -0.26
CA GLY A 245 34.26 0.17 0.99
C GLY A 245 33.91 -0.72 2.17
N GLU A 246 34.85 -0.83 3.11
CA GLU A 246 34.73 -1.61 4.34
C GLU A 246 35.20 -0.79 5.54
N TRP A 247 34.49 -0.90 6.64
CA TRP A 247 34.86 -0.32 7.94
C TRP A 247 34.51 -1.30 9.06
N SER A 248 34.79 -0.93 10.31
CA SER A 248 34.59 -1.80 11.47
C SER A 248 33.15 -2.26 11.66
N GLU A 249 32.20 -1.46 11.21
CA GLU A 249 30.77 -1.65 11.44
C GLU A 249 29.99 -1.85 10.13
N GLY A 250 30.65 -1.92 8.97
CA GLY A 250 29.89 -2.14 7.74
C GLY A 250 30.70 -2.41 6.48
N THR A 251 29.95 -2.73 5.43
CA THR A 251 30.45 -2.96 4.07
C THR A 251 29.48 -2.39 3.06
N SER A 252 30.01 -1.63 2.10
CA SER A 252 29.27 -1.15 0.94
C SER A 252 29.55 -2.00 -0.30
N TYR A 253 28.49 -2.23 -1.09
CA TYR A 253 28.50 -2.98 -2.33
C TYR A 253 27.92 -2.11 -3.44
N GLN A 254 28.75 -1.68 -4.39
CA GLN A 254 28.39 -0.78 -5.48
C GLN A 254 27.81 -1.55 -6.67
N GLY A 255 26.58 -1.19 -7.07
CA GLY A 255 25.91 -1.67 -8.26
C GLY A 255 26.02 -0.67 -9.43
N ALA A 256 25.16 -0.82 -10.44
CA ALA A 256 25.21 -0.04 -11.68
C ALA A 256 24.77 1.44 -11.53
N GLY A 257 24.18 1.81 -10.40
CA GLY A 257 23.74 3.19 -10.14
C GLY A 257 23.31 3.47 -8.70
N GLU A 258 23.07 2.39 -7.94
CA GLU A 258 22.80 2.36 -6.52
C GLU A 258 23.87 1.53 -5.81
N TYR A 259 23.96 1.67 -4.48
CA TYR A 259 24.78 0.76 -3.67
C TYR A 259 23.98 0.19 -2.50
N LEU A 260 24.42 -0.96 -2.01
CA LEU A 260 23.89 -1.60 -0.81
C LEU A 260 24.90 -1.44 0.32
N VAL A 261 24.41 -1.40 1.55
CA VAL A 261 25.26 -1.44 2.74
C VAL A 261 24.75 -2.50 3.69
N LEU A 262 25.65 -3.35 4.17
CA LEU A 262 25.42 -4.15 5.38
C LEU A 262 26.06 -3.41 6.54
N GLU A 263 25.28 -3.04 7.56
CA GLU A 263 25.73 -2.21 8.67
C GLU A 263 25.34 -2.82 10.02
N SER A 264 26.30 -2.97 10.91
CA SER A 264 26.09 -3.25 12.33
C SER A 264 26.43 -2.00 13.15
N GLY A 265 26.27 -2.07 14.47
CA GLY A 265 26.70 -0.98 15.35
C GLY A 265 25.85 -0.82 16.60
N PRO A 266 26.19 0.16 17.46
CA PRO A 266 25.57 0.32 18.79
C PRO A 266 24.08 0.70 18.74
N HIS A 267 23.57 1.12 17.59
CA HIS A 267 22.16 1.48 17.39
C HIS A 267 21.32 0.32 16.84
N VAL A 268 21.96 -0.76 16.38
CA VAL A 268 21.26 -1.97 15.95
C VAL A 268 20.70 -2.67 17.17
N ARG A 269 19.40 -2.93 17.17
CA ARG A 269 18.73 -3.65 18.24
C ARG A 269 18.85 -5.15 18.02
N VAL A 270 19.17 -5.87 19.08
CA VAL A 270 19.23 -7.34 19.09
C VAL A 270 17.89 -7.96 18.66
N GLY A 271 17.97 -8.99 17.82
CA GLY A 271 16.83 -9.72 17.31
C GLY A 271 16.88 -9.91 15.79
N SER A 272 16.19 -10.94 15.31
CA SER A 272 16.03 -11.17 13.87
C SER A 272 15.12 -10.14 13.23
N HIS A 273 15.34 -9.91 11.94
CA HIS A 273 14.43 -9.14 11.12
C HIS A 273 13.10 -9.89 10.98
N ASP A 274 12.00 -9.23 11.34
CA ASP A 274 10.65 -9.76 11.16
C ASP A 274 10.01 -9.03 9.97
N ARG A 275 10.18 -9.63 8.80
CA ARG A 275 9.66 -9.09 7.52
C ARG A 275 8.15 -8.86 7.53
N LEU A 276 7.41 -9.50 8.44
CA LEU A 276 5.96 -9.36 8.53
C LEU A 276 5.54 -8.11 9.33
N ARG A 277 6.47 -7.44 10.02
CA ARG A 277 6.22 -6.18 10.71
C ARG A 277 6.31 -5.00 9.75
N PRO A 278 5.64 -3.86 10.06
CA PRO A 278 5.86 -2.62 9.35
C PRO A 278 7.35 -2.25 9.31
N GLY A 279 7.89 -2.11 8.09
CA GLY A 279 9.31 -1.94 7.84
C GLY A 279 9.65 -2.30 6.39
N LEU A 280 10.90 -2.64 6.15
CA LEU A 280 11.31 -3.27 4.89
C LEU A 280 10.88 -4.74 4.92
N ASN A 281 10.15 -5.22 3.90
CA ASN A 281 9.72 -6.61 3.85
C ASN A 281 10.78 -7.49 3.16
N HIS A 282 11.26 -7.08 1.99
CA HIS A 282 12.31 -7.75 1.24
C HIS A 282 12.98 -6.80 0.25
N VAL A 283 14.09 -7.25 -0.35
CA VAL A 283 14.70 -6.62 -1.53
C VAL A 283 14.70 -7.63 -2.66
N ALA A 284 14.27 -7.19 -3.85
CA ALA A 284 14.20 -8.02 -5.05
C ALA A 284 15.27 -7.62 -6.07
N PHE A 285 15.86 -8.61 -6.72
CA PHE A 285 16.88 -8.42 -7.75
C PHE A 285 16.49 -9.15 -9.04
N HIS A 286 16.75 -8.51 -10.17
CA HIS A 286 16.87 -9.27 -11.42
C HIS A 286 18.16 -10.08 -11.36
N ALA A 287 18.03 -11.39 -11.51
CA ALA A 287 19.09 -12.36 -11.24
C ALA A 287 19.50 -13.13 -12.51
N GLY A 288 19.36 -12.52 -13.69
CA GLY A 288 19.73 -13.11 -14.96
C GLY A 288 18.69 -14.09 -15.50
N SER A 289 19.15 -15.17 -16.14
CA SER A 289 18.28 -16.19 -16.72
C SER A 289 17.60 -17.06 -15.64
N ARG A 290 16.64 -17.89 -16.06
CA ARG A 290 16.02 -18.89 -15.17
C ARG A 290 17.05 -19.85 -14.56
N ALA A 291 18.07 -20.23 -15.34
CA ALA A 291 19.14 -21.09 -14.87
C ALA A 291 20.02 -20.39 -13.81
N ASP A 292 20.24 -19.09 -13.96
CA ASP A 292 20.98 -18.29 -12.97
C ASP A 292 20.19 -18.20 -11.66
N VAL A 293 18.87 -17.99 -11.71
CA VAL A 293 18.00 -18.04 -10.52
C VAL A 293 18.08 -19.41 -9.84
N ASP A 294 18.02 -20.51 -10.58
CA ASP A 294 18.11 -21.86 -10.01
C ASP A 294 19.47 -22.09 -9.33
N ALA A 295 20.57 -21.67 -9.98
CA ALA A 295 21.91 -21.81 -9.45
C ALA A 295 22.12 -20.99 -8.17
N LEU A 296 21.67 -19.72 -8.17
CA LEU A 296 21.74 -18.86 -6.99
C LEU A 296 20.86 -19.37 -5.85
N THR A 297 19.70 -19.94 -6.16
CA THR A 297 18.79 -20.55 -5.17
C THR A 297 19.49 -21.71 -4.45
N GLU A 298 20.11 -22.63 -5.19
CA GLU A 298 20.82 -23.75 -4.59
C GLU A 298 22.06 -23.29 -3.78
N ALA A 299 22.81 -22.33 -4.33
CA ALA A 299 23.95 -21.72 -3.65
C ALA A 299 23.54 -21.01 -2.34
N ALA A 300 22.38 -20.34 -2.31
CA ALA A 300 21.85 -19.70 -1.11
C ALA A 300 21.43 -20.73 -0.06
N ARG A 301 20.75 -21.82 -0.47
CA ARG A 301 20.34 -22.88 0.46
C ARG A 301 21.52 -23.57 1.13
N SER A 302 22.61 -23.81 0.40
CA SER A 302 23.85 -24.34 0.99
C SER A 302 24.54 -23.39 1.97
N ARG A 303 24.17 -22.10 1.98
CA ARG A 303 24.63 -21.05 2.89
C ARG A 303 23.60 -20.66 3.94
N GLY A 304 22.62 -21.52 4.19
CA GLY A 304 21.67 -21.40 5.29
C GLY A 304 20.41 -20.61 4.97
N PHE A 305 20.18 -20.21 3.72
CA PHE A 305 18.91 -19.60 3.34
C PHE A 305 17.80 -20.65 3.31
N THR A 306 16.61 -20.24 3.73
CA THR A 306 15.39 -21.05 3.59
C THR A 306 14.65 -20.65 2.33
N LEU A 307 14.33 -21.61 1.47
CA LEU A 307 13.46 -21.38 0.31
C LEU A 307 12.01 -21.27 0.80
N MET A 308 11.43 -20.10 0.61
CA MET A 308 10.04 -19.80 0.95
C MET A 308 9.13 -20.27 -0.18
N PHE A 309 7.90 -20.66 0.18
CA PHE A 309 6.89 -21.12 -0.79
C PHE A 309 7.40 -22.27 -1.69
N ALA A 310 8.16 -23.21 -1.12
CA ALA A 310 8.83 -24.28 -1.86
C ALA A 310 7.87 -25.15 -2.70
N ASP A 311 6.60 -25.26 -2.29
CA ASP A 311 5.53 -25.96 -2.99
C ASP A 311 5.10 -25.26 -4.29
N ARG A 312 5.35 -23.95 -4.41
CA ARG A 312 4.99 -23.14 -5.58
C ARG A 312 6.20 -22.60 -6.33
N HIS A 313 7.41 -22.80 -5.82
CA HIS A 313 8.65 -22.40 -6.48
C HIS A 313 8.81 -23.14 -7.84
N PRO A 314 9.26 -22.47 -8.92
CA PRO A 314 9.70 -21.08 -9.02
C PRO A 314 8.60 -20.07 -9.43
N PHE A 315 7.33 -20.45 -9.37
CA PHE A 315 6.20 -19.62 -9.82
C PHE A 315 5.33 -19.11 -8.67
N ALA A 316 5.92 -18.91 -7.49
CA ALA A 316 5.19 -18.43 -6.32
C ALA A 316 4.58 -17.02 -6.54
N GLY A 317 5.16 -16.20 -7.43
CA GLY A 317 4.60 -14.91 -7.86
C GLY A 317 3.61 -14.99 -9.03
N GLY A 318 3.27 -16.20 -9.52
CA GLY A 318 2.36 -16.44 -10.65
C GLY A 318 3.04 -17.05 -11.87
N ARG A 319 2.24 -17.54 -12.84
CA ARG A 319 2.71 -18.39 -13.96
C ARG A 319 3.78 -17.80 -14.89
N ASN A 320 3.89 -16.48 -15.00
CA ASN A 320 4.93 -15.80 -15.81
C ASN A 320 5.95 -15.05 -14.94
N HIS A 321 5.99 -15.34 -13.64
CA HIS A 321 6.97 -14.78 -12.72
C HIS A 321 7.86 -15.90 -12.21
N TYR A 322 9.03 -16.05 -12.83
CA TYR A 322 10.01 -17.07 -12.45
C TYR A 322 10.94 -16.47 -11.40
N ALA A 323 10.75 -16.85 -10.14
CA ALA A 323 11.50 -16.29 -9.03
C ALA A 323 11.72 -17.26 -7.86
N ALA A 324 12.78 -17.01 -7.11
CA ALA A 324 13.04 -17.61 -5.82
C ALA A 324 12.83 -16.60 -4.70
N TYR A 325 12.09 -17.00 -3.66
CA TYR A 325 11.89 -16.22 -2.44
C TYR A 325 12.72 -16.88 -1.35
N LEU A 326 13.73 -16.19 -0.85
CA LEU A 326 14.74 -16.75 0.04
C LEU A 326 14.79 -15.95 1.33
N GLU A 327 14.69 -16.63 2.48
CA GLU A 327 14.88 -16.01 3.79
C GLU A 327 16.30 -16.30 4.29
N ALA A 328 17.08 -15.24 4.54
CA ALA A 328 18.41 -15.33 5.12
C ALA A 328 18.33 -15.79 6.59
N PRO A 329 19.41 -16.34 7.18
CA PRO A 329 19.43 -16.75 8.59
C PRO A 329 19.03 -15.66 9.60
N SER A 330 19.22 -14.38 9.24
CA SER A 330 18.84 -13.22 10.05
C SER A 330 17.35 -12.83 9.94
N GLY A 331 16.55 -13.57 9.15
CA GLY A 331 15.13 -13.32 8.90
C GLY A 331 14.84 -12.36 7.75
N PHE A 332 15.87 -11.90 7.02
CA PHE A 332 15.73 -10.98 5.90
C PHE A 332 15.36 -11.71 4.61
N GLU A 333 14.32 -11.25 3.92
CA GLU A 333 13.87 -11.87 2.66
C GLU A 333 14.56 -11.22 1.44
N VAL A 334 15.03 -12.06 0.52
CA VAL A 334 15.56 -11.69 -0.80
C VAL A 334 14.77 -12.41 -1.88
N GLU A 335 14.35 -11.66 -2.90
CA GLU A 335 13.70 -12.21 -4.09
C GLU A 335 14.66 -12.18 -5.27
N LEU A 336 14.84 -13.32 -5.94
CA LEU A 336 15.64 -13.46 -7.16
C LEU A 336 14.71 -13.70 -8.34
N VAL A 337 14.62 -12.74 -9.26
CA VAL A 337 13.69 -12.75 -10.38
C VAL A 337 14.43 -12.98 -11.68
N ALA A 338 14.03 -13.98 -12.45
CA ALA A 338 14.59 -14.20 -13.78
C ALA A 338 14.13 -13.10 -14.75
N GLU A 339 14.97 -12.75 -15.71
CA GLU A 339 14.59 -11.90 -16.82
C GLU A 339 13.46 -12.56 -17.64
N PRO A 340 12.54 -11.75 -18.20
CA PRO A 340 11.53 -12.26 -19.13
C PRO A 340 12.19 -13.01 -20.30
N VAL A 341 11.63 -14.16 -20.66
CA VAL A 341 12.02 -14.96 -21.82
C VAL A 341 11.24 -14.52 -23.05
#